data_AF-A0A2A9CJL4-F1
#
_entry.id   AF-A0A2A9CJL4-F1
#
_cell.length_a   1.000
_cell.length_b   1.000
_cell.length_c   1.000
_cell.angle_alpha   90.00
_cell.angle_beta   90.00
_cell.angle_gamma   90.00
#
_symmetry.space_group_name_H-M   'P 1'
#
loop_
_entity.id
_entity.type
_entity.pdbx_description
1 polymer ?
#
loop_
_entity_poly.entity_id
_entity_poly.type
_entity_poly.pdbx_seq_one_letter_code
_entity_poly.pdbx_strand_id
1 'polypeptide(L)' 'MKVYIQPNGITMVGKPKQIQLMIRHYMNHYETIEEWIHAPAVRTKSHLRLIQ' A
#
# COMPACT_ATOMS: atom_id res chain seq x y z
N MET A 1 8.99 5.20 -3.31
CA MET A 1 7.95 4.78 -2.36
C MET A 1 7.94 3.27 -2.32
N LYS A 2 7.89 2.64 -1.14
CA LYS A 2 7.78 1.19 -0.95
C LYS A 2 6.61 0.88 -0.02
N VAL A 3 5.78 -0.09 -0.37
CA VAL A 3 4.65 -0.55 0.46
C VAL A 3 4.88 -2.02 0.75
N TYR A 4 4.85 -2.37 2.03
CA TYR A 4 5.00 -3.73 2.53
C TYR A 4 3.67 -4.11 3.19
N ILE A 5 3.04 -5.13 2.66
CA ILE A 5 1.80 -5.69 3.21
C ILE A 5 2.20 -6.83 4.13
N GLN A 6 1.77 -6.75 5.38
CA GLN A 6 1.93 -7.77 6.41
C GLN A 6 0.54 -8.31 6.77
N PRO A 7 0.45 -9.50 7.40
CA PRO A 7 -0.85 -10.08 7.75
C PRO A 7 -1.75 -9.16 8.59
N ASN A 8 -1.16 -8.31 9.43
CA ASN A 8 -1.88 -7.49 10.41
C ASN A 8 -1.80 -5.99 10.12
N GLY A 9 -1.20 -5.58 8.99
CA GLY A 9 -0.97 -4.17 8.74
C GLY A 9 -0.12 -3.88 7.52
N ILE A 10 0.13 -2.58 7.29
CA ILE A 10 0.80 -2.11 6.09
C ILE A 10 1.87 -1.10 6.49
N THR A 11 3.09 -1.33 6.02
CA THR A 11 4.23 -0.43 6.23
C THR A 11 4.53 0.33 4.95
N MET A 12 4.56 1.66 5.04
CA MET A 12 4.82 2.57 3.92
C MET A 12 6.14 3.32 4.14
N VAL A 13 7.09 3.15 3.22
CA VAL A 13 8.41 3.81 3.26
C VAL A 13 8.62 4.73 2.07
N GLY A 14 8.79 6.03 2.31
CA GLY A 14 9.06 7.01 1.26
C GLY A 14 8.93 8.45 1.74
N LYS A 15 8.83 9.40 0.79
CA LYS A 15 8.69 10.82 1.11
C LYS A 15 7.32 11.07 1.79
N PRO A 16 7.22 11.94 2.79
CA PRO A 16 5.97 12.18 3.53
C PRO A 16 4.78 12.52 2.64
N LYS A 17 4.96 13.40 1.63
CA LYS A 17 3.90 13.75 0.68
C LYS A 17 3.41 12.55 -0.15
N GLN A 18 4.30 11.62 -0.50
CA GLN A 18 3.94 10.42 -1.25
C GLN A 18 3.12 9.46 -0.38
N ILE A 19 3.49 9.32 0.90
CA ILE A 19 2.74 8.52 1.87
C ILE A 19 1.32 9.08 2.04
N GLN A 20 1.19 10.41 2.22
CA GLN A 20 -0.11 11.06 2.35
C GLN A 20 -1.00 10.86 1.11
N LEU A 21 -0.43 10.99 -0.09
CA LEU A 21 -1.16 10.75 -1.34
C LEU A 21 -1.63 9.29 -1.46
N MET A 22 -0.79 8.33 -1.07
CA MET A 22 -1.15 6.92 -1.07
C MET A 22 -2.28 6.62 -0.10
N ILE A 23 -2.22 7.13 1.14
CA ILE A 23 -3.30 6.97 2.11
C ILE A 23 -4.63 7.49 1.54
N ARG A 24 -4.63 8.70 0.97
CA ARG A 24 -5.85 9.26 0.35
C ARG A 24 -6.36 8.41 -0.81
N HIS A 25 -5.46 7.91 -1.65
CA HIS A 25 -5.84 7.04 -2.76
C HIS A 25 -6.49 5.75 -2.23
N TYR A 26 -5.92 5.13 -1.20
CA TYR A 26 -6.46 3.91 -0.60
C TYR A 26 -7.80 4.12 0.10
N MET A 27 -7.97 5.22 0.85
CA MET A 27 -9.25 5.56 1.49
C MET A 27 -10.39 5.77 0.49
N ASN A 28 -10.08 6.09 -0.77
CA ASN A 28 -11.10 6.18 -1.82
C ASN A 28 -11.49 4.82 -2.42
N HIS A 29 -10.67 3.78 -2.23
CA HIS A 29 -10.86 2.45 -2.83
C HIS A 29 -11.26 1.37 -1.83
N TYR A 30 -10.92 1.55 -0.55
CA TYR A 30 -11.18 0.59 0.52
C TYR A 30 -11.68 1.32 1.76
N GLU A 31 -12.65 0.73 2.43
CA GLU A 31 -13.22 1.27 3.66
C GLU A 31 -12.35 0.91 4.86
N THR A 32 -11.74 -0.29 4.83
CA THR A 32 -10.90 -0.79 5.91
C THR A 32 -9.49 -1.14 5.46
N ILE A 33 -8.56 -1.17 6.43
CA ILE A 33 -7.18 -1.62 6.20
C ILE A 33 -7.16 -3.12 5.84
N GLU A 34 -8.06 -3.92 6.40
CA GLU A 34 -8.17 -5.35 6.14
C GLU A 34 -8.50 -5.62 4.65
N GLU A 35 -9.46 -4.89 4.08
CA GLU A 35 -9.77 -4.97 2.65
C GLU A 35 -8.56 -4.63 1.78
N TRP A 36 -7.74 -3.66 2.20
CA TRP A 36 -6.51 -3.31 1.51
C TRP A 36 -5.46 -4.45 1.62
N ILE A 37 -5.30 -5.08 2.79
CA ILE A 37 -4.39 -6.21 2.97
C ILE A 37 -4.78 -7.39 2.06
N HIS A 38 -6.09 -7.64 1.92
CA HIS A 38 -6.62 -8.73 1.10
C HIS A 38 -6.81 -8.37 -0.38
N ALA A 39 -6.55 -7.11 -0.76
CA ALA A 39 -6.69 -6.68 -2.14
C ALA A 39 -5.72 -7.46 -3.06
N PRO A 40 -6.18 -7.93 -4.23
CA PRO A 40 -5.29 -8.56 -5.19
C PRO A 40 -4.20 -7.56 -5.56
N ALA A 41 -2.93 -7.97 -5.43
CA ALA A 41 -1.80 -7.09 -5.66
C ALA A 41 -1.89 -6.49 -7.07
N VAL A 42 -2.29 -5.22 -7.15
CA VAL A 42 -2.26 -4.47 -8.40
C VAL A 42 -0.78 -4.36 -8.73
N ARG A 43 -0.32 -5.18 -9.69
CA ARG A 43 1.01 -5.09 -10.29
C ARG A 43 1.07 -3.79 -11.10
N THR A 44 1.10 -2.64 -10.44
CA THR A 44 1.54 -1.41 -11.07
C THR A 44 2.98 -1.63 -11.46
N LYS A 45 3.21 -1.78 -12.77
CA LYS A 45 4.53 -1.95 -13.40
C LYS A 45 5.40 -0.74 -13.06
N SER A 46 6.01 -0.72 -11.88
CA SER A 46 7.21 0.06 -11.57
C SER A 46 7.61 -0.14 -10.10
N HIS A 47 8.66 -0.94 -9.91
CA HIS A 47 9.66 -0.73 -8.86
C HIS A 47 9.40 -1.20 -7.42
N LEU A 48 8.34 -1.95 -7.12
CA LEU A 48 8.16 -2.56 -5.80
C LEU A 48 8.57 -4.03 -5.80
N ARG A 49 9.80 -4.30 -5.37
CA ARG A 49 10.23 -5.67 -5.03
C ARG A 49 9.65 -6.04 -3.67
N LEU A 50 8.69 -6.96 -3.68
CA LEU A 50 8.36 -7.79 -2.52
C LEU A 50 9.57 -8.66 -2.23
N ILE A 51 10.17 -8.49 -1.05
CA ILE A 51 11.07 -9.49 -0.47
C ILE A 51 10.17 -10.30 0.46
N GLN A 52 10.05 -11.59 0.16
CA GLN A 52 9.34 -12.57 0.98
C GLN A 52 10.13 -12.90 2.24
#